data_AF-A0A6N9C3M1-F1
#
_entry.id   AF-A0A6N9C3M1-F1
#
_cell.length_a   1.000
_cell.length_b   1.000
_cell.length_c   1.000
_cell.angle_alpha   90.00
_cell.angle_beta   90.00
_cell.angle_gamma   90.00
#
_symmetry.space_group_name_H-M   'P 1'
#
loop_
_entity.id
_entity.type
_entity.pdbx_description
1 polymer ?
#
loop_
_entity_poly.entity_id
_entity_poly.type
_entity_poly.pdbx_seq_one_letter_code
_entity_poly.pdbx_strand_id
1 'polypeptide(L)' 'LLSRYTVAVDAVGAGVGELVLTAAGSSARQTDVTKNKPVDAVIMAIVDSIEVHGEIQFQK' A
#
# COMPACT_ATOMS: atom_id res chain seq x y z
N LEU A 1 -7.15 -5.32 20.14
CA LEU A 1 -5.85 -4.65 19.96
C LEU A 1 -5.63 -4.28 18.48
N LEU A 2 -6.66 -3.72 17.82
CA LEU A 2 -6.51 -3.26 16.44
C LEU A 2 -5.90 -1.86 16.50
N SER A 3 -4.63 -1.75 16.12
CA SER A 3 -4.00 -0.46 15.91
C SER A 3 -4.81 0.30 14.86
N ARG A 4 -5.21 1.55 15.14
CA ARG A 4 -5.89 2.41 14.17
C ARG A 4 -5.02 2.77 12.96
N TYR A 5 -3.70 2.54 13.07
CA TYR A 5 -2.73 2.92 12.07
C TYR A 5 -1.73 1.78 11.82
N THR A 6 -1.32 1.62 10.58
CA THR A 6 -0.26 0.67 10.18
C THR A 6 0.92 1.47 9.66
N VAL A 7 2.13 1.10 10.07
CA VAL A 7 3.37 1.62 9.47
C VAL A 7 3.75 0.68 8.34
N ALA A 8 3.99 1.22 7.14
CA ALA A 8 4.39 0.45 5.96
C ALA A 8 5.60 1.12 5.29
N VAL A 9 6.50 0.31 4.73
CA VAL A 9 7.61 0.83 3.92
C VAL A 9 7.08 1.34 2.60
N ASP A 10 7.46 2.56 2.22
CA ASP A 10 7.16 3.08 0.89
C ASP A 10 8.14 2.52 -0.15
N ALA A 11 7.63 1.81 -1.14
CA ALA A 11 8.40 1.28 -2.26
C ALA A 11 8.05 1.95 -3.60
N VAL A 12 7.11 2.90 -3.62
CA VAL A 12 6.55 3.50 -4.84
C VAL A 12 6.68 5.03 -4.88
N GLY A 13 7.02 5.68 -3.77
CA GLY A 13 7.16 7.13 -3.69
C GLY A 13 5.85 7.85 -3.39
N ALA A 14 5.03 7.29 -2.50
CA ALA A 14 3.74 7.86 -2.13
C ALA A 14 3.90 9.16 -1.33
N GLY A 15 3.13 10.18 -1.71
CA GLY A 15 3.02 11.46 -1.02
C GLY A 15 2.02 11.43 0.14
N VAL A 16 2.10 12.46 1.00
CA VAL A 16 1.11 12.67 2.07
C VAL A 16 -0.26 12.96 1.43
N GLY A 17 -1.28 12.23 1.89
CA GLY A 17 -2.67 12.38 1.42
C GLY A 17 -3.02 11.50 0.22
N GLU A 18 -2.06 10.78 -0.37
CA GLU A 18 -2.35 9.82 -1.43
C GLU A 18 -3.06 8.58 -0.89
N LEU A 19 -4.07 8.11 -1.63
CA LEU A 19 -4.69 6.83 -1.38
C LEU A 19 -3.78 5.73 -1.94
N VAL A 20 -3.48 4.72 -1.12
CA VAL A 20 -2.51 3.68 -1.46
C VAL A 20 -3.03 2.28 -1.16
N LEU A 21 -2.45 1.28 -1.83
CA LEU A 21 -2.63 -0.12 -1.49
C LEU A 21 -1.39 -0.68 -0.79
N THR A 22 -1.62 -1.43 0.28
CA THR A 22 -0.56 -2.08 1.04
C THR A 22 -0.63 -3.61 0.92
N ALA A 23 0.53 -4.27 0.86
CA ALA A 23 0.65 -5.70 1.09
C ALA A 23 1.27 -5.95 2.46
N ALA A 24 0.81 -6.99 3.17
CA ALA A 24 1.28 -7.35 4.51
C ALA A 24 1.83 -8.79 4.58
N GLY A 25 2.57 -9.09 5.63
CA GLY A 25 3.15 -10.42 5.89
C GLY A 25 4.34 -10.74 4.98
N SER A 26 4.51 -12.00 4.61
CA SER A 26 5.63 -12.45 3.76
C SER A 26 5.65 -11.78 2.38
N SER A 27 4.47 -11.45 1.83
CA SER A 27 4.32 -10.76 0.55
C SER A 27 4.90 -9.35 0.56
N ALA A 28 5.00 -8.70 1.74
CA ALA A 28 5.57 -7.36 1.86
C ALA A 28 7.06 -7.28 1.48
N ARG A 29 7.75 -8.43 1.38
CA ARG A 29 9.16 -8.53 0.97
C ARG A 29 9.36 -8.85 -0.50
N GLN A 30 8.30 -8.99 -1.28
CA GLN A 30 8.34 -9.38 -2.70
C GLN A 30 8.53 -8.15 -3.61
N THR A 31 9.42 -7.24 -3.22
CA THR A 31 9.84 -6.09 -4.04
C THR A 31 11.35 -5.93 -3.98
N ASP A 32 11.96 -5.31 -4.99
CA ASP A 32 13.42 -5.05 -4.98
C ASP A 32 13.85 -4.17 -3.79
N VAL A 33 12.97 -3.25 -3.38
CA VAL A 33 13.20 -2.34 -2.25
C VAL A 33 13.17 -3.07 -0.90
N THR A 34 12.38 -4.14 -0.75
CA THR A 34 12.12 -4.79 0.55
C THR A 34 12.68 -6.21 0.68
N LYS A 35 13.18 -6.80 -0.41
CA LYS A 35 13.77 -8.14 -0.41
C LYS A 35 14.88 -8.27 0.64
N ASN A 36 14.84 -9.38 1.38
CA ASN A 36 15.75 -9.70 2.48
C ASN A 36 15.80 -8.68 3.63
N LYS A 37 14.82 -7.77 3.72
CA LYS A 37 14.68 -6.83 4.85
C LYS A 37 13.56 -7.31 5.78
N PRO A 38 13.63 -7.02 7.10
CA PRO A 38 12.58 -7.40 8.06
C PRO A 38 11.36 -6.48 7.92
N VAL A 39 10.64 -6.59 6.80
CA VAL A 39 9.45 -5.81 6.48
C VAL A 39 8.22 -6.73 6.46
N ASP A 40 7.15 -6.27 7.08
CA ASP A 40 5.86 -6.96 7.21
C ASP A 40 4.67 -6.14 6.67
N ALA A 41 4.90 -4.89 6.23
CA ALA A 41 3.96 -4.08 5.48
C ALA A 41 4.70 -3.16 4.49
N VAL A 42 4.19 -3.09 3.25
CA VAL A 42 4.76 -2.25 2.18
C VAL A 42 3.64 -1.56 1.40
N ILE A 43 3.86 -0.30 1.02
CA ILE A 43 3.04 0.37 0.01
C ILE A 43 3.46 -0.15 -1.36
N MET A 44 2.54 -0.77 -2.08
CA MET A 44 2.82 -1.36 -3.38
C MET A 44 2.20 -0.62 -4.57
N ALA A 45 1.28 0.31 -4.31
CA ALA A 45 0.66 1.13 -5.37
C ALA A 45 0.05 2.42 -4.80
N ILE A 46 0.02 3.46 -5.64
CA ILE A 46 -0.78 4.67 -5.47
C ILE A 46 -2.06 4.46 -6.30
N VAL A 47 -3.21 4.79 -5.74
CA VAL A 47 -4.52 4.57 -6.36
C VAL A 47 -4.89 5.80 -7.20
N ASP A 48 -5.17 5.59 -8.49
CA ASP A 48 -5.71 6.64 -9.37
C ASP A 48 -7.25 6.63 -9.40
N SER A 49 -7.86 5.45 -9.44
CA SER A 49 -9.31 5.28 -9.35
C SER A 49 -9.71 3.99 -8.66
N ILE A 50 -10.92 3.98 -8.09
CA ILE A 50 -11.59 2.79 -7.56
C ILE A 50 -12.95 2.70 -8.24
N GLU A 51 -13.17 1.60 -8.97
CA GLU A 51 -14.46 1.25 -9.55
C GLU A 51 -15.04 0.04 -8.83
N VAL A 52 -16.30 0.15 -8.41
CA VAL A 52 -17.03 -0.94 -7.76
C VAL A 52 -18.38 -1.06 -8.45
N HIS A 53 -18.67 -2.24 -9.01
CA HIS A 53 -19.93 -2.52 -9.71
C HIS A 53 -20.26 -1.54 -10.86
N GLY A 54 -19.24 -1.04 -11.59
CA GLY A 54 -19.44 -0.09 -12.68
C GLY A 54 -19.49 1.37 -12.26
N GLU A 55 -19.40 1.67 -10.96
CA GLU A 55 -19.43 3.03 -10.42
C GLU A 55 -18.07 3.45 -9.88
N ILE A 56 -17.61 4.65 -10.26
CA ILE A 56 -16.38 5.25 -9.76
C ILE A 56 -16.63 5.77 -8.34
N GLN A 57 -16.02 5.11 -7.36
CA GLN A 57 -16.08 5.46 -5.93
C GLN A 57 -14.97 6.42 -5.51
N PHE A 58 -13.85 6.39 -6.24
CA PHE A 58 -12.73 7.28 -6.05
C PHE A 58 -12.07 7.58 -7.39
N GLN A 59 -11.68 8.83 -7.58
CA GLN A 59 -10.87 9.32 -8.69
C GLN A 59 -9.96 10.38 -8.10
N LYS A 60 -8.64 10.25 -8.32
CA LYS A 60 -7.64 11.24 -7.94
C LYS A 60 -7.84 12.56 -8.70
#